data_AF-A0A6I1ZV49-F1
#
_entry.id   AF-A0A6I1ZV49-F1
#
_cell.length_a   1.000
_cell.length_b   1.000
_cell.length_c   1.000
_cell.angle_alpha   90.00
_cell.angle_beta   90.00
_cell.angle_gamma   90.00
#
_symmetry.space_group_name_H-M   'P 1'
#
loop_
_entity.id
_entity.type
_entity.pdbx_description
1 polymer ?
#
loop_
_entity_poly.entity_id
_entity_poly.type
_entity_poly.pdbx_seq_one_letter_code
_entity_poly.pdbx_strand_id
1 'polypeptide(L)'
;MASQDGIKVIFSGQGPDELWGGYSWYPDVLGKDGRRELSRRMWDDFTMADVETLDRENKIAKAHEVEMMFPYLDSEVVKLAMSVAPELKVTSENDRTGKHPHRRLAKKIGVPDKYAYRNKEAAQHSSGIHSILDTIAKRNGFDANLVNRIGYASNKITKKKMGSSSRYGYRYAKSAIWQIPEHVQLYLDMTAYNEEMLNGPERKKIQSFLEKI
;
A
#
# COMPACT_ATOMS: atom_id res chain seq x y z
N MET A 1 -22.39 -1.00 7.38
CA MET A 1 -21.01 -1.00 7.97
C MET A 1 -21.02 -1.95 9.14
N ALA A 2 -19.93 -2.65 9.44
CA ALA A 2 -19.91 -3.67 10.50
C ALA A 2 -20.49 -3.20 11.85
N SER A 3 -20.19 -1.97 12.27
CA SER A 3 -20.74 -1.37 13.49
C SER A 3 -22.26 -1.19 13.46
N GLN A 4 -22.83 -0.83 12.31
CA GLN A 4 -24.28 -0.74 12.09
C GLN A 4 -24.95 -2.12 12.15
N ASP A 5 -24.19 -3.16 11.81
CA ASP A 5 -24.64 -4.56 11.87
C ASP A 5 -24.42 -5.16 13.28
N GLY A 6 -24.02 -4.35 14.27
CA GLY A 6 -23.78 -4.78 15.65
C GLY A 6 -22.49 -5.60 15.86
N ILE A 7 -21.64 -5.70 14.84
CA ILE A 7 -20.37 -6.44 14.91
C ILE A 7 -19.35 -5.62 15.71
N LYS A 8 -18.73 -6.27 16.69
CA LYS A 8 -17.72 -5.64 17.58
C LYS A 8 -16.29 -6.02 17.26
N VAL A 9 -16.06 -7.12 16.55
CA VAL A 9 -14.72 -7.63 16.21
C VAL A 9 -14.66 -7.97 14.73
N ILE A 10 -13.60 -7.53 14.06
CA ILE A 10 -13.29 -7.90 12.67
C ILE A 10 -11.90 -8.52 12.61
N PHE A 11 -11.77 -9.63 11.89
CA PHE A 11 -10.48 -10.22 11.56
C PHE A 11 -9.96 -9.67 10.23
N SER A 12 -8.74 -9.15 10.27
CA SER A 12 -8.05 -8.66 9.07
C SER A 12 -7.08 -9.68 8.52
N GLY A 13 -6.92 -9.66 7.20
CA GLY A 13 -5.98 -10.51 6.47
C GLY A 13 -4.56 -9.93 6.35
N GLN A 14 -4.19 -8.93 7.16
CA GLN A 14 -2.85 -8.33 7.13
C GLN A 14 -1.78 -9.28 7.67
N GLY A 15 -0.54 -9.15 7.18
CA GLY A 15 0.62 -9.91 7.62
C GLY A 15 1.14 -10.98 6.64
N PRO A 16 0.30 -11.73 5.90
CA PRO A 16 0.79 -12.77 5.00
C PRO A 16 1.74 -12.28 3.89
N ASP A 17 1.62 -11.03 3.46
CA ASP A 17 2.49 -10.51 2.40
C ASP A 17 3.92 -10.31 2.90
N GLU A 18 4.10 -9.75 4.11
CA GLU A 18 5.38 -9.62 4.80
C GLU A 18 5.94 -10.99 5.21
N LEU A 19 5.09 -11.82 5.85
CA LEU A 19 5.52 -13.07 6.47
C LEU A 19 5.83 -14.17 5.44
N TRP A 20 5.05 -14.24 4.36
CA TRP A 20 5.10 -15.33 3.39
C TRP A 20 5.52 -14.89 1.99
N GLY A 21 5.98 -13.66 1.79
CA GLY A 21 6.56 -13.25 0.52
C GLY A 21 5.50 -12.98 -0.56
N GLY A 22 4.55 -12.11 -0.24
CA GLY A 22 3.44 -11.78 -1.15
C GLY A 22 3.68 -10.55 -2.01
N TYR A 23 4.65 -9.70 -1.68
CA TYR A 23 4.89 -8.48 -2.45
C TYR A 23 5.54 -8.73 -3.81
N SER A 24 5.09 -8.00 -4.82
CA SER A 24 5.52 -8.17 -6.21
C SER A 24 6.99 -7.83 -6.44
N TRP A 25 7.63 -7.10 -5.53
CA TRP A 25 9.05 -6.74 -5.62
C TRP A 25 9.99 -7.80 -5.06
N TYR A 26 9.51 -8.78 -4.28
CA TYR A 26 10.39 -9.79 -3.71
C TYR A 26 11.10 -10.70 -4.73
N PRO A 27 10.46 -11.13 -5.83
CA PRO A 27 11.16 -11.81 -6.92
C PRO A 27 12.32 -10.96 -7.48
N ASP A 28 12.11 -9.65 -7.65
CA ASP A 28 13.16 -8.75 -8.15
C ASP A 28 14.31 -8.57 -7.16
N VAL A 29 14.00 -8.49 -5.86
CA VAL A 29 15.02 -8.46 -4.80
C VAL A 29 15.84 -9.75 -4.83
N LEU A 30 15.18 -10.90 -4.98
CA LEU A 30 15.86 -12.19 -5.07
C LEU A 30 16.80 -12.27 -6.28
N GLY A 31 16.32 -11.85 -7.45
CA GLY A 31 17.10 -11.88 -8.69
C GLY A 31 18.28 -10.91 -8.69
N LYS A 32 18.08 -9.68 -8.19
CA LYS A 32 19.10 -8.62 -8.25
C LYS A 32 20.07 -8.64 -7.07
N ASP A 33 19.57 -8.86 -5.86
CA ASP A 33 20.34 -8.66 -4.62
C ASP A 33 20.56 -9.97 -3.84
N GLY A 34 19.89 -11.05 -4.24
CA GLY A 34 20.08 -12.38 -3.69
C GLY A 34 19.30 -12.67 -2.40
N ARG A 35 19.47 -13.92 -1.93
CA ARG A 35 18.68 -14.51 -0.83
C ARG A 35 18.80 -13.77 0.50
N ARG A 36 20.02 -13.33 0.84
CA ARG A 36 20.28 -12.61 2.09
C ARG A 36 19.53 -11.28 2.11
N GLU A 37 19.53 -10.55 0.99
CA GLU A 37 18.80 -9.29 0.89
C GLU A 37 17.29 -9.52 0.89
N LEU A 38 16.79 -10.55 0.20
CA LEU A 38 15.37 -10.92 0.28
C LEU A 38 14.93 -11.13 1.74
N SER A 39 15.67 -11.94 2.50
CA SER A 39 15.39 -12.16 3.93
C SER A 39 15.36 -10.84 4.70
N ARG A 40 16.39 -10.00 4.52
CA ARG A 40 16.51 -8.71 5.19
C ARG A 40 15.32 -7.78 4.87
N ARG A 41 14.89 -7.72 3.61
CA ARG A 41 13.74 -6.88 3.20
C ARG A 41 12.41 -7.38 3.74
N MET A 42 12.21 -8.68 3.81
CA MET A 42 11.02 -9.24 4.46
C MET A 42 10.96 -8.87 5.96
N TRP A 43 12.11 -8.90 6.64
CA TRP A 43 12.24 -8.41 8.03
C TRP A 43 11.97 -6.91 8.15
N ASP A 44 12.53 -6.10 7.27
CA ASP A 44 12.30 -4.65 7.25
C ASP A 44 10.80 -4.35 7.05
N ASP A 45 10.15 -5.02 6.10
CA ASP A 45 8.74 -4.82 5.79
C ASP A 45 7.84 -5.23 6.95
N PHE A 46 8.12 -6.38 7.58
CA PHE A 46 7.40 -6.81 8.77
C PHE A 46 7.55 -5.80 9.92
N THR A 47 8.78 -5.31 10.16
CA THR A 47 9.05 -4.33 11.23
C THR A 47 8.34 -3.00 10.98
N MET A 48 8.14 -2.63 9.72
CA MET A 48 7.46 -1.40 9.33
C MET A 48 5.93 -1.54 9.25
N ALA A 49 5.38 -2.75 9.38
CA ALA A 49 3.95 -3.01 9.20
C ALA A 49 3.07 -2.17 10.14
N ASP A 50 3.50 -1.97 11.39
CA ASP A 50 2.80 -1.16 12.37
C ASP A 50 2.57 0.28 11.87
N VAL A 51 3.65 0.94 11.44
CA VAL A 51 3.63 2.34 11.00
C VAL A 51 2.98 2.51 9.63
N GLU A 52 3.14 1.54 8.73
CA GLU A 52 2.69 1.68 7.34
C GLU A 52 1.24 1.23 7.11
N THR A 53 0.73 0.32 7.94
CA THR A 53 -0.57 -0.33 7.71
C THR A 53 -1.40 -0.47 8.98
N LEU A 54 -0.87 -1.16 10.00
CA LEU A 54 -1.70 -1.65 11.12
C LEU A 54 -2.26 -0.51 11.97
N ASP A 55 -1.44 0.47 12.31
CA ASP A 55 -1.86 1.61 13.13
C ASP A 55 -3.02 2.39 12.48
N ARG A 56 -2.94 2.64 11.17
CA ARG A 56 -4.01 3.31 10.41
C ARG A 56 -5.29 2.49 10.44
N GLU A 57 -5.21 1.19 10.13
CA GLU A 57 -6.40 0.33 10.06
C GLU A 57 -7.06 0.17 11.43
N ASN A 58 -6.26 0.03 12.49
CA ASN A 58 -6.75 -0.05 13.86
C ASN A 58 -7.42 1.25 14.30
N LYS A 59 -6.84 2.41 13.98
CA LYS A 59 -7.45 3.73 14.25
C LYS A 59 -8.79 3.90 13.54
N ILE A 60 -8.88 3.47 12.27
CA ILE A 60 -10.14 3.50 11.51
C ILE A 60 -11.18 2.60 12.16
N ALA A 61 -10.83 1.36 12.51
CA ALA A 61 -11.75 0.44 13.18
C ALA A 61 -12.28 1.01 14.50
N LYS A 62 -11.38 1.56 15.32
CA LYS A 62 -11.71 2.18 16.60
C LYS A 62 -12.63 3.39 16.46
N ALA A 63 -12.44 4.21 15.41
CA ALA A 63 -13.33 5.34 15.11
C ALA A 63 -14.78 4.90 14.82
N HIS A 64 -14.98 3.62 14.51
CA HIS A 64 -16.29 3.00 14.30
C HIS A 64 -16.71 2.07 15.44
N GLU A 65 -16.07 2.13 16.61
CA GLU A 65 -16.36 1.26 17.76
C GLU A 65 -16.22 -0.25 17.46
N VAL A 66 -15.28 -0.60 16.59
CA VAL A 66 -14.95 -1.98 16.22
C VAL A 66 -13.51 -2.28 16.58
N GLU A 67 -13.28 -3.45 17.16
CA GLU A 67 -11.94 -3.99 17.40
C GLU A 67 -11.44 -4.76 16.16
N MET A 68 -10.22 -4.47 15.74
CA MET A 68 -9.57 -5.17 14.63
C MET A 68 -8.52 -6.15 15.15
N MET A 69 -8.65 -7.41 14.74
CA MET A 69 -7.74 -8.49 15.10
C MET A 69 -6.92 -8.91 13.89
N PHE A 70 -5.65 -9.26 14.11
CA PHE A 70 -4.70 -9.64 13.07
C PHE A 70 -4.15 -11.05 13.32
N PRO A 71 -4.88 -12.12 12.99
CA PRO A 71 -4.50 -13.50 13.34
C PRO A 71 -3.12 -13.92 12.83
N TYR A 72 -2.70 -13.41 11.67
CA TYR A 72 -1.37 -13.74 11.13
C TYR A 72 -0.21 -13.11 11.89
N LEU A 73 -0.49 -12.11 12.74
CA LEU A 73 0.50 -11.44 13.58
C LEU A 73 0.58 -12.02 14.99
N ASP A 74 -0.14 -13.11 15.25
CA ASP A 74 0.09 -13.94 16.44
C ASP A 74 1.56 -14.35 16.53
N SER A 75 2.14 -14.28 17.74
CA SER A 75 3.58 -14.48 17.91
C SER A 75 4.06 -15.86 17.46
N GLU A 76 3.24 -16.90 17.59
CA GLU A 76 3.61 -18.25 17.16
C GLU A 76 3.54 -18.39 15.64
N VAL A 77 2.56 -17.74 15.01
CA VAL A 77 2.48 -17.65 13.54
C VAL A 77 3.67 -16.90 12.97
N VAL A 78 4.03 -15.76 13.57
CA VAL A 78 5.18 -14.95 13.17
C VAL A 78 6.47 -15.74 13.35
N LYS A 79 6.72 -16.35 14.52
CA LYS A 79 7.91 -17.17 14.78
C LYS A 79 8.05 -18.28 13.75
N LEU A 80 6.96 -19.00 13.47
CA LEU A 80 6.96 -20.05 12.45
C LEU A 80 7.32 -19.46 11.09
N ALA A 81 6.59 -18.45 10.61
CA ALA A 81 6.81 -17.86 9.30
C ALA A 81 8.24 -17.35 9.15
N MET A 82 8.78 -16.66 10.15
CA MET A 82 10.12 -16.07 10.10
C MET A 82 11.24 -17.11 10.22
N SER A 83 10.98 -18.30 10.76
CA SER A 83 11.92 -19.44 10.75
C SER A 83 12.02 -20.14 9.39
N VAL A 84 11.03 -19.95 8.51
CA VAL A 84 11.00 -20.57 7.18
C VAL A 84 11.94 -19.83 6.24
N ALA A 85 12.81 -20.58 5.55
CA ALA A 85 13.72 -20.06 4.55
C ALA A 85 12.98 -19.26 3.46
N PRO A 86 13.42 -18.04 3.09
CA PRO A 86 12.70 -17.16 2.17
C PRO A 86 12.53 -17.76 0.77
N GLU A 87 13.37 -18.69 0.35
CA GLU A 87 13.32 -19.38 -0.94
C GLU A 87 12.14 -20.35 -1.06
N LEU A 88 11.61 -20.80 0.08
CA LEU A 88 10.36 -21.56 0.11
C LEU A 88 9.15 -20.65 -0.08
N LYS A 89 9.31 -19.35 0.16
CA LYS A 89 8.25 -18.32 0.10
C LYS A 89 8.18 -17.64 -1.26
N VAL A 90 9.36 -17.37 -1.84
CA VAL A 90 9.57 -16.78 -3.18
C VAL A 90 10.61 -17.63 -3.90
N THR A 91 10.20 -18.33 -4.96
CA THR A 91 11.00 -19.45 -5.49
C THR A 91 12.04 -19.04 -6.53
N SER A 92 11.84 -17.91 -7.21
CA SER A 92 12.76 -17.40 -8.23
C SER A 92 12.47 -15.94 -8.57
N GLU A 93 13.35 -15.31 -9.35
CA GLU A 93 13.11 -13.97 -9.92
C GLU A 93 11.90 -13.90 -10.87
N ASN A 94 11.49 -15.06 -11.40
CA ASN A 94 10.33 -15.22 -12.27
C ASN A 94 9.07 -15.64 -11.51
N ASP A 95 9.14 -15.75 -10.18
CA ASP A 95 7.97 -16.03 -9.37
C ASP A 95 6.98 -14.87 -9.47
N ARG A 96 5.73 -15.16 -9.85
CA ARG A 96 4.62 -14.20 -9.90
C ARG A 96 3.50 -14.56 -8.94
N THR A 97 3.66 -15.65 -8.19
CA THR A 97 2.65 -16.20 -7.30
C THR A 97 2.92 -15.81 -5.85
N GLY A 98 4.16 -15.99 -5.38
CA GLY A 98 4.57 -15.80 -3.99
C GLY A 98 3.75 -16.63 -2.98
N LYS A 99 4.06 -16.51 -1.68
CA LYS A 99 3.28 -17.13 -0.60
C LYS A 99 3.11 -18.64 -0.75
N HIS A 100 4.06 -19.35 -1.36
CA HIS A 100 3.91 -20.77 -1.70
C HIS A 100 3.50 -21.66 -0.52
N PRO A 101 4.13 -21.59 0.67
CA PRO A 101 3.76 -22.44 1.79
C PRO A 101 2.33 -22.14 2.27
N HIS A 102 1.98 -20.85 2.31
CA HIS A 102 0.67 -20.36 2.71
C HIS A 102 -0.44 -20.80 1.72
N ARG A 103 -0.20 -20.70 0.41
CA ARG A 103 -1.14 -21.15 -0.63
C ARG A 103 -1.33 -22.66 -0.62
N ARG A 104 -0.25 -23.42 -0.42
CA ARG A 104 -0.31 -24.88 -0.26
C ARG A 104 -1.12 -25.27 0.97
N LEU A 105 -0.95 -24.58 2.09
CA LEU A 105 -1.77 -24.78 3.28
C LEU A 105 -3.25 -24.49 2.99
N ALA A 106 -3.56 -23.36 2.35
CA ALA A 106 -4.93 -22.98 1.98
C ALA A 106 -5.61 -24.08 1.14
N LYS A 107 -4.93 -24.60 0.12
CA LYS A 107 -5.43 -25.74 -0.67
C LYS A 107 -5.63 -27.00 0.19
N LYS A 108 -4.67 -27.32 1.06
CA LYS A 108 -4.73 -28.51 1.93
C LYS A 108 -5.91 -28.48 2.89
N ILE A 109 -6.31 -27.29 3.38
CA ILE A 109 -7.46 -27.13 4.27
C ILE A 109 -8.80 -26.95 3.53
N GLY A 110 -8.82 -27.11 2.21
CA GLY A 110 -10.05 -27.12 1.41
C GLY A 110 -10.42 -25.79 0.74
N VAL A 111 -9.56 -24.77 0.75
CA VAL A 111 -9.80 -23.56 -0.04
C VAL A 111 -9.70 -23.91 -1.54
N PRO A 112 -10.72 -23.62 -2.36
CA PRO A 112 -10.68 -23.92 -3.79
C PRO A 112 -9.46 -23.31 -4.49
N ASP A 113 -8.88 -24.05 -5.45
CA ASP A 113 -7.65 -23.65 -6.17
C ASP A 113 -7.74 -22.24 -6.76
N LYS A 114 -8.91 -21.87 -7.33
CA LYS A 114 -9.15 -20.52 -7.89
C LYS A 114 -8.98 -19.38 -6.89
N TYR A 115 -9.13 -19.64 -5.59
CA TYR A 115 -8.91 -18.66 -4.52
C TYR A 115 -7.52 -18.83 -3.89
N ALA A 116 -7.09 -20.06 -3.63
CA ALA A 116 -5.79 -20.36 -3.02
C ALA A 116 -4.62 -19.88 -3.91
N TYR A 117 -4.75 -19.95 -5.23
CA TYR A 117 -3.73 -19.57 -6.22
C TYR A 117 -4.07 -18.29 -6.98
N ARG A 118 -5.07 -17.51 -6.53
CA ARG A 118 -5.37 -16.22 -7.16
C ARG A 118 -4.17 -15.28 -7.07
N ASN A 119 -3.85 -14.58 -8.16
CA ASN A 119 -2.82 -13.55 -8.16
C ASN A 119 -3.13 -12.47 -7.12
N LYS A 120 -2.08 -11.97 -6.47
CA LYS A 120 -2.21 -10.88 -5.50
C LYS A 120 -2.47 -9.58 -6.26
N GLU A 121 -3.57 -8.94 -5.90
CA GLU A 121 -3.86 -7.55 -6.27
C GLU A 121 -3.90 -6.73 -4.99
N ALA A 122 -3.21 -5.59 -4.96
CA ALA A 122 -3.24 -4.72 -3.78
C ALA A 122 -4.62 -4.05 -3.65
N ALA A 123 -5.06 -3.84 -2.41
CA ALA A 123 -6.42 -3.37 -2.12
C ALA A 123 -6.77 -2.07 -2.87
N GLN A 124 -5.83 -1.12 -2.95
CA GLN A 124 -6.02 0.15 -3.65
C GLN A 124 -6.25 0.00 -5.17
N HIS A 125 -5.69 -1.04 -5.80
CA HIS A 125 -5.90 -1.27 -7.23
C HIS A 125 -7.22 -1.99 -7.48
N SER A 126 -7.57 -2.95 -6.61
CA SER A 126 -8.81 -3.72 -6.75
C SER A 126 -10.08 -2.99 -6.30
N SER A 127 -9.96 -1.97 -5.45
CA SER A 127 -11.12 -1.24 -4.91
C SER A 127 -11.73 -0.22 -5.88
N GLY A 128 -11.05 0.08 -6.99
CA GLY A 128 -11.44 1.13 -7.93
C GLY A 128 -11.21 2.55 -7.42
N ILE A 129 -10.58 2.74 -6.26
CA ILE A 129 -10.43 4.06 -5.61
C ILE A 129 -9.72 5.09 -6.51
N HIS A 130 -8.75 4.67 -7.30
CA HIS A 130 -8.03 5.57 -8.22
C HIS A 130 -8.97 6.23 -9.24
N SER A 131 -9.91 5.47 -9.81
CA SER A 131 -10.89 5.99 -10.76
C SER A 131 -11.91 6.95 -10.10
N ILE A 132 -12.25 6.68 -8.84
CA ILE A 132 -13.15 7.51 -8.04
C ILE A 132 -12.47 8.84 -7.74
N LEU A 133 -11.22 8.84 -7.27
CA LEU A 133 -10.46 10.06 -6.99
C LEU A 133 -10.25 10.90 -8.25
N ASP A 134 -9.94 10.26 -9.39
CA ASP A 134 -9.87 10.93 -10.70
C ASP A 134 -11.19 11.61 -11.08
N THR A 135 -12.31 10.91 -10.91
CA THR A 135 -13.65 11.45 -11.19
C THR A 135 -13.98 12.62 -10.27
N ILE A 136 -13.67 12.53 -8.98
CA ILE A 136 -13.90 13.60 -8.01
C ILE A 136 -13.07 14.83 -8.37
N ALA A 137 -11.79 14.67 -8.67
CA ALA A 137 -10.92 15.78 -9.07
C ALA A 137 -11.49 16.51 -10.30
N LYS A 138 -11.85 15.77 -11.35
CA LYS A 138 -12.42 16.33 -12.59
C LYS A 138 -13.75 17.04 -12.35
N ARG A 139 -14.64 16.48 -11.52
CA ARG A 139 -15.91 17.12 -11.15
C ARG A 139 -15.72 18.45 -10.41
N ASN A 140 -14.59 18.62 -9.73
CA ASN A 140 -14.21 19.85 -9.05
C ASN A 140 -13.36 20.78 -9.93
N GLY A 141 -13.29 20.53 -11.25
CA GLY A 141 -12.55 21.38 -12.19
C GLY A 141 -11.04 21.11 -12.27
N PHE A 142 -10.55 20.06 -11.62
CA PHE A 142 -9.14 19.67 -11.66
C PHE A 142 -8.91 18.63 -12.75
N ASP A 143 -8.30 19.06 -13.85
CA ASP A 143 -7.92 18.20 -14.96
C ASP A 143 -6.48 18.44 -15.42
N ALA A 144 -6.03 17.67 -16.42
CA ALA A 144 -4.68 17.79 -16.95
C ALA A 144 -4.43 19.15 -17.65
N ASN A 145 -5.47 19.79 -18.19
CA ASN A 145 -5.34 21.10 -18.84
C ASN A 145 -5.07 22.18 -17.81
N LEU A 146 -5.77 22.15 -16.67
CA LEU A 146 -5.52 23.05 -15.54
C LEU A 146 -4.08 22.91 -15.04
N VAL A 147 -3.64 21.67 -14.79
CA VAL A 147 -2.26 21.40 -14.33
C VAL A 147 -1.23 22.01 -15.27
N ASN A 148 -1.39 21.80 -16.58
CA ASN A 148 -0.49 22.35 -17.59
C ASN A 148 -0.54 23.88 -17.63
N ARG A 149 -1.74 24.48 -17.57
CA ARG A 149 -1.95 25.93 -17.61
C ARG A 149 -1.25 26.64 -16.45
N ILE A 150 -1.34 26.08 -15.24
CA ILE A 150 -0.78 26.71 -14.04
C ILE A 150 0.67 26.28 -13.77
N GLY A 151 1.18 25.30 -14.52
CA GLY A 151 2.54 24.76 -14.36
C GLY A 151 2.75 24.01 -13.05
N TYR A 152 1.71 23.34 -12.55
CA TYR A 152 1.78 22.54 -11.32
C TYR A 152 2.63 21.28 -11.54
N ALA A 153 3.40 20.91 -10.51
CA ALA A 153 4.13 19.65 -10.46
C ALA A 153 4.28 19.18 -9.01
N SER A 154 3.70 18.02 -8.69
CA SER A 154 3.64 17.42 -7.36
C SER A 154 5.02 17.29 -6.71
N ASN A 155 6.03 16.91 -7.49
CA ASN A 155 7.41 16.76 -7.04
C ASN A 155 8.08 18.06 -6.57
N LYS A 156 7.53 19.24 -6.92
CA LYS A 156 8.00 20.53 -6.41
C LYS A 156 7.35 20.88 -5.07
N ILE A 157 6.16 20.34 -4.80
CA ILE A 157 5.41 20.54 -3.55
C ILE A 157 5.98 19.64 -2.47
N THR A 158 5.75 18.33 -2.59
CA THR A 158 6.16 17.33 -1.61
C THR A 158 7.35 16.55 -2.15
N LYS A 159 8.52 16.80 -1.54
CA LYS A 159 9.78 16.15 -1.94
C LYS A 159 10.00 14.81 -1.25
N LYS A 160 9.37 14.60 -0.09
CA LYS A 160 9.57 13.40 0.72
C LYS A 160 8.74 12.27 0.15
N LYS A 161 9.42 11.24 -0.35
CA LYS A 161 8.80 9.95 -0.67
C LYS A 161 8.56 9.18 0.63
N MET A 162 7.43 8.48 0.73
CA MET A 162 7.04 7.76 1.95
C MET A 162 6.74 6.29 1.68
N GLY A 163 6.75 5.51 2.76
CA GLY A 163 6.38 4.09 2.78
C GLY A 163 7.26 3.20 1.89
N SER A 164 6.73 2.04 1.55
CA SER A 164 7.34 1.04 0.67
C SER A 164 7.73 1.58 -0.72
N SER A 165 7.07 2.63 -1.22
CA SER A 165 7.45 3.29 -2.49
C SER A 165 8.89 3.83 -2.44
N SER A 166 9.32 4.35 -1.28
CA SER A 166 10.68 4.86 -1.09
C SER A 166 11.73 3.74 -0.99
N ARG A 167 11.36 2.58 -0.41
CA ARG A 167 12.25 1.42 -0.23
C ARG A 167 12.39 0.58 -1.50
N TYR A 168 11.31 0.44 -2.28
CA TYR A 168 11.23 -0.51 -3.39
C TYR A 168 10.68 0.08 -4.68
N GLY A 169 9.68 0.95 -4.59
CA GLY A 169 8.91 1.41 -5.75
C GLY A 169 9.76 2.04 -6.85
N TYR A 170 10.79 2.80 -6.49
CA TYR A 170 11.73 3.41 -7.46
C TYR A 170 12.97 2.55 -7.75
N ARG A 171 13.17 1.43 -7.05
CA ARG A 171 14.35 0.56 -7.20
C ARG A 171 14.06 -0.70 -8.02
N TYR A 172 12.89 -1.29 -7.82
CA TYR A 172 12.52 -2.58 -8.42
C TYR A 172 11.33 -2.49 -9.37
N ALA A 173 10.43 -1.52 -9.16
CA ALA A 173 9.22 -1.34 -9.98
C ALA A 173 9.31 -0.10 -10.91
N LYS A 174 8.41 -0.05 -11.90
CA LYS A 174 8.23 1.16 -12.73
C LYS A 174 7.63 2.28 -11.88
N SER A 175 8.21 3.47 -11.98
CA SER A 175 7.77 4.67 -11.21
C SER A 175 6.31 5.03 -11.40
N ALA A 176 5.75 4.76 -12.59
CA ALA A 176 4.36 5.08 -12.94
C ALA A 176 3.31 4.45 -12.02
N ILE A 177 3.58 3.28 -11.43
CA ILE A 177 2.62 2.59 -10.53
C ILE A 177 2.52 3.33 -9.18
N TRP A 178 3.51 4.15 -8.85
CA TRP A 178 3.63 4.87 -7.58
C TRP A 178 3.34 6.36 -7.68
N GLN A 179 2.98 6.84 -8.86
CA GLN A 179 2.68 8.25 -9.10
C GLN A 179 1.17 8.45 -9.19
N ILE A 180 0.67 9.35 -8.35
CA ILE A 180 -0.70 9.84 -8.44
C ILE A 180 -0.77 10.78 -9.65
N PRO A 181 -1.83 10.73 -10.48
CA PRO A 181 -2.02 11.70 -11.55
C PRO A 181 -1.96 13.14 -11.02
N GLU A 182 -1.24 14.01 -11.71
CA GLU A 182 -0.94 15.37 -11.22
C GLU A 182 -2.19 16.19 -10.90
N HIS A 183 -3.28 16.04 -11.66
CA HIS A 183 -4.53 16.75 -11.39
C HIS A 183 -5.25 16.23 -10.15
N VAL A 184 -5.13 14.94 -9.84
CA VAL A 184 -5.63 14.36 -8.58
C VAL A 184 -4.80 14.88 -7.42
N GLN A 185 -3.47 14.91 -7.56
CA GLN A 185 -2.60 15.43 -6.50
C GLN A 185 -2.84 16.92 -6.26
N LEU A 186 -2.98 17.74 -7.31
CA LEU A 186 -3.33 19.15 -7.20
C LEU A 186 -4.66 19.35 -6.45
N TYR A 187 -5.69 18.56 -6.77
CA TYR A 187 -6.98 18.60 -6.08
C TYR A 187 -6.82 18.31 -4.57
N LEU A 188 -6.04 17.27 -4.22
CA LEU A 188 -5.77 16.93 -2.83
C LEU A 188 -4.98 18.01 -2.10
N ASP A 189 -3.96 18.59 -2.74
CA ASP A 189 -3.16 19.68 -2.18
C ASP A 189 -4.01 20.94 -1.92
N MET A 190 -4.89 21.29 -2.85
CA MET A 190 -5.82 22.42 -2.71
C MET A 190 -6.85 22.17 -1.61
N THR A 191 -7.35 20.94 -1.49
CA THR A 191 -8.25 20.55 -0.39
C THR A 191 -7.52 20.68 0.95
N ALA A 192 -6.32 20.12 1.06
CA ALA A 192 -5.50 20.22 2.27
C ALA A 192 -5.10 21.66 2.61
N TYR A 193 -4.92 22.53 1.60
CA TYR A 193 -4.70 23.95 1.81
C TYR A 193 -5.91 24.62 2.47
N ASN A 194 -7.11 24.36 1.94
CA ASN A 194 -8.36 24.95 2.43
C ASN A 194 -8.70 24.47 3.85
N GLU A 195 -8.42 23.20 4.15
CA GLU A 195 -8.63 22.59 5.48
C GLU A 195 -7.47 22.84 6.47
N GLU A 196 -6.54 23.74 6.13
CA GLU A 196 -5.39 24.11 6.99
C GLU A 196 -4.49 22.93 7.41
N MET A 197 -4.46 21.86 6.61
CA MET A 197 -3.69 20.65 6.90
C MET A 197 -2.22 20.71 6.45
N LEU A 198 -1.87 21.67 5.60
CA LEU A 198 -0.50 21.81 5.08
C LEU A 198 0.42 22.52 6.07
N ASN A 199 1.66 22.02 6.19
CA ASN A 199 2.72 22.76 6.89
C ASN A 199 3.07 24.07 6.16
N GLY A 200 3.72 25.00 6.87
CA GLY A 200 4.05 26.33 6.33
C GLY A 200 4.77 26.31 4.97
N PRO A 201 5.84 25.53 4.77
CA PRO A 201 6.52 25.41 3.48
C PRO A 201 5.63 24.92 2.34
N GLU A 202 4.85 23.87 2.53
CA GLU A 202 3.94 23.34 1.50
C GLU A 202 2.81 24.32 1.21
N ARG A 203 2.23 24.94 2.26
CA ARG A 203 1.19 25.96 2.15
C ARG A 203 1.63 27.12 1.27
N LYS A 204 2.85 27.66 1.47
CA LYS A 204 3.40 28.76 0.65
C LYS A 204 3.54 28.38 -0.82
N LYS A 205 3.93 27.13 -1.11
CA LYS A 205 4.04 26.66 -2.50
C LYS A 205 2.68 26.55 -3.16
N ILE A 206 1.70 25.95 -2.48
CA ILE A 206 0.33 25.83 -2.99
C ILE A 206 -0.32 27.21 -3.18
N GLN A 207 -0.08 28.14 -2.25
CA GLN A 207 -0.57 29.51 -2.34
C GLN A 207 -0.18 30.21 -3.66
N SER A 208 1.01 29.91 -4.19
CA SER A 208 1.49 30.50 -5.46
C SER A 208 0.67 30.09 -6.70
N PHE A 209 -0.21 29.10 -6.59
CA PHE A 209 -1.10 28.65 -7.65
C PHE A 209 -2.53 29.20 -7.52
N LEU A 210 -2.94 29.74 -6.37
CA LEU A 210 -4.32 30.17 -6.12
C LEU A 210 -4.80 31.24 -7.10
N GLU A 211 -3.93 32.18 -7.48
CA GLU A 211 -4.26 33.25 -8.42
C GLU A 211 -4.38 32.75 -9.88
N LYS A 212 -4.03 31.47 -10.14
CA LYS A 212 -3.97 30.86 -11.48
C LYS A 212 -5.04 29.79 -11.71
N ILE A 213 -5.72 29.35 -10.65
CA ILE A 213 -6.76 28.31 -10.69
C ILE A 213 -8.10 28.96 -10.99
#